data_AF-A0A5N6TT13-F1
#
_entry.id   AF-A0A5N6TT13-F1
#
_cell.length_a   1.000
_cell.length_b   1.000
_cell.length_c   1.000
_cell.angle_alpha   90.00
_cell.angle_beta   90.00
_cell.angle_gamma   90.00
#
_symmetry.space_group_name_H-M   'P 1'
#
loop_
_entity.id
_entity.type
_entity.pdbx_description
1 polymer ?
#
loop_
_entity_poly.entity_id
_entity_poly.type
_entity_poly.pdbx_seq_one_letter_code
_entity_poly.pdbx_strand_id
1 'polypeptide(L)'
;MLPPHPKTIEMIDDGKEVAAEDHVDILNRLGTLHYDEKNFELELQYNKAAFDKNTNDINTRYALFKTYHRHQKAEEARNILEEASKYPIDGTATQLKRLIQKAAEDKERPLYILYGMATLCASESGTLNSMLKDTDTAIEEARMARSYRTLAPFLLHKGVTIRYFCVNEPDSHGSAFEIWKECKLEIEKNIHEADDKTFYLEQVNRQLSLYYFEQLETGEMRTEEHIAELEQITQSHTGLSPAKMYLAAYFRSHNRPDKARDLLKPHMSLAFDLLSDEATADDAEAYSILHDILITYGEIVFE
;
A
#
# COMPACT_ATOMS: atom_id res chain seq x y z
N MET A 1 -7.38 8.27 21.26
CA MET A 1 -6.15 8.36 22.08
C MET A 1 -6.26 9.63 22.93
N LEU A 2 -5.86 9.57 24.21
CA LEU A 2 -5.86 10.75 25.09
C LEU A 2 -4.66 11.64 24.77
N PRO A 3 -4.79 12.97 24.73
CA PRO A 3 -3.67 13.88 24.55
C PRO A 3 -2.65 13.73 25.68
N PRO A 4 -1.36 14.04 25.46
CA PRO A 4 -0.37 14.04 26.53
C PRO A 4 -0.84 14.94 27.68
N HIS A 5 -0.73 14.43 28.91
CA HIS A 5 -1.17 15.15 30.09
C HIS A 5 -0.34 16.45 30.22
N PRO A 6 -0.95 17.62 30.48
CA PRO A 6 -0.23 18.91 30.56
C PRO A 6 0.99 18.90 31.49
N LYS A 7 0.91 18.11 32.57
CA LYS A 7 1.99 17.87 33.54
C LYS A 7 3.24 17.23 32.93
N THR A 8 3.12 16.47 31.85
CA THR A 8 4.25 15.77 31.22
C THR A 8 5.08 16.72 30.35
N ILE A 9 4.46 17.76 29.79
CA ILE A 9 5.14 18.84 29.06
C ILE A 9 5.87 19.76 30.05
N GLU A 10 5.22 20.12 31.17
CA GLU A 10 5.85 20.91 32.25
C GLU A 10 7.04 20.18 32.91
N MET A 11 7.03 18.85 33.03
CA MET A 11 8.13 18.09 33.63
C MET A 11 9.42 18.09 32.79
N ILE A 12 9.32 18.28 31.47
CA ILE A 12 10.49 18.40 30.58
C ILE A 12 11.09 19.82 30.67
N ASP A 13 10.26 20.85 30.80
CA ASP A 13 10.71 22.23 31.02
C ASP A 13 11.32 22.46 32.42
N ASP A 14 10.87 21.70 33.43
CA ASP A 14 11.32 21.83 34.83
C ASP A 14 12.62 21.06 35.18
N GLY A 15 13.30 20.45 34.21
CA GLY A 15 14.63 19.86 34.41
C GLY A 15 14.68 18.67 35.39
N LYS A 16 13.58 17.94 35.58
CA LYS A 16 13.57 16.69 36.36
C LYS A 16 14.16 15.55 35.51
N GLU A 17 15.02 14.72 36.11
CA GLU A 17 15.54 13.49 35.47
C GLU A 17 14.39 12.54 35.13
N VAL A 18 13.96 12.58 33.87
CA VAL A 18 13.08 11.59 33.26
C VAL A 18 13.96 10.45 32.75
N ALA A 19 13.57 9.19 32.99
CA ALA A 19 14.30 8.04 32.45
C ALA A 19 14.41 8.16 30.92
N ALA A 20 15.52 7.71 30.34
CA ALA A 20 15.80 7.91 28.92
C ALA A 20 14.70 7.32 27.99
N GLU A 21 14.10 6.19 28.38
CA GLU A 21 12.97 5.56 27.68
C GLU A 21 11.70 6.41 27.76
N ASP A 22 11.34 6.89 28.96
CA ASP A 22 10.19 7.79 29.16
C ASP A 22 10.35 9.09 28.35
N HIS A 23 11.57 9.58 28.18
CA HIS A 23 11.85 10.78 27.41
C HIS A 23 11.66 10.56 25.89
N VAL A 24 12.09 9.42 25.34
CA VAL A 24 11.86 9.06 23.93
C VAL A 24 10.36 8.94 23.65
N ASP A 25 9.62 8.30 24.55
CA ASP A 25 8.17 8.15 24.43
C ASP A 25 7.44 9.50 24.44
N ILE A 26 7.85 10.45 25.29
CA ILE A 26 7.24 11.78 25.31
C ILE A 26 7.52 12.52 24.00
N LEU A 27 8.75 12.47 23.49
CA LEU A 27 9.12 13.12 22.23
C LEU A 27 8.35 12.54 21.04
N ASN A 28 8.19 11.21 20.97
CA ASN A 28 7.35 10.57 19.94
C ASN A 28 5.88 11.00 20.02
N ARG A 29 5.34 11.17 21.23
CA ARG A 29 3.96 11.67 21.42
C ARG A 29 3.83 13.13 21.00
N LEU A 30 4.81 13.99 21.30
CA LEU A 30 4.83 15.37 20.83
C LEU A 30 4.93 15.45 19.30
N GLY A 31 5.75 14.61 18.68
CA GLY A 31 5.80 14.48 17.22
C GLY A 31 4.44 14.10 16.63
N THR A 32 3.76 13.11 17.24
CA THR A 32 2.41 12.69 16.82
C THR A 32 1.36 13.78 17.00
N LEU A 33 1.42 14.54 18.09
CA LEU A 33 0.51 15.67 18.32
C LEU A 33 0.66 16.72 17.21
N HIS A 34 1.89 17.09 16.86
CA HIS A 34 2.13 18.09 15.82
C HIS A 34 1.88 17.58 14.41
N TYR A 35 1.93 16.25 14.19
CA TYR A 35 1.39 15.62 12.99
C TYR A 35 -0.11 15.92 12.83
N ASP A 36 -0.90 15.73 13.89
CA ASP A 36 -2.36 15.99 13.88
C ASP A 36 -2.67 17.48 13.68
N GLU A 37 -1.85 18.37 14.25
CA GLU A 37 -1.93 19.82 14.08
C GLU A 37 -1.43 20.32 12.72
N LYS A 38 -0.89 19.42 11.87
CA LYS A 38 -0.26 19.74 10.57
C LYS A 38 0.93 20.71 10.70
N ASN A 39 1.63 20.69 11.84
CA ASN A 39 2.83 21.47 12.08
C ASN A 39 4.09 20.63 11.82
N PHE A 40 4.50 20.63 10.55
CA PHE A 40 5.65 19.84 10.09
C PHE A 40 6.97 20.17 10.80
N GLU A 41 7.24 21.46 11.07
CA GLU A 41 8.52 21.87 11.66
C GLU A 41 8.69 21.28 13.05
N LEU A 42 7.65 21.38 13.89
CA LEU A 42 7.66 20.84 15.24
C LEU A 42 7.62 19.31 15.23
N GLU A 43 6.81 18.68 14.38
CA GLU A 43 6.82 17.22 14.23
C GLU A 43 8.22 16.70 13.90
N LEU A 44 8.86 17.29 12.89
CA LEU A 44 10.20 16.89 12.48
C LEU A 44 11.22 17.12 13.60
N GLN A 45 11.13 18.25 14.31
CA GLN A 45 12.01 18.55 15.44
C GLN A 45 11.92 17.48 16.52
N TYR A 46 10.70 17.11 16.94
CA TYR A 46 10.52 16.12 18.00
C TYR A 46 10.89 14.70 17.56
N ASN A 47 10.52 14.31 16.34
CA ASN A 47 10.88 12.99 15.81
C ASN A 47 12.41 12.84 15.63
N LYS A 48 13.11 13.90 15.23
CA LYS A 48 14.58 13.92 15.20
C LYS A 48 15.18 13.83 16.61
N ALA A 49 14.68 14.62 17.55
CA ALA A 49 15.16 14.61 18.93
C ALA A 49 14.97 13.25 19.61
N ALA A 50 13.86 12.56 19.32
CA ALA A 50 13.64 11.19 19.76
C ALA A 50 14.66 10.24 19.13
N PHE A 51 14.90 10.37 17.82
CA PHE A 51 15.80 9.49 17.06
C PHE A 51 17.24 9.61 17.54
N ASP A 52 17.70 10.84 17.78
CA ASP A 52 19.06 11.11 18.27
C ASP A 52 19.29 10.54 19.69
N LYS A 53 18.23 10.36 20.48
CA LYS A 53 18.32 9.73 21.81
C LYS A 53 18.38 8.21 21.75
N ASN A 54 17.62 7.59 20.85
CA ASN A 54 17.63 6.15 20.66
C ASN A 54 17.42 5.78 19.19
N THR A 55 18.52 5.67 18.46
CA THR A 55 18.51 5.34 17.02
C THR A 55 18.02 3.90 16.73
N ASN A 56 17.97 3.05 17.75
CA ASN A 56 17.49 1.67 17.64
C ASN A 56 16.00 1.51 17.99
N ASP A 57 15.34 2.56 18.51
CA ASP A 57 13.91 2.50 18.76
C ASP A 57 13.13 2.49 17.43
N ILE A 58 12.38 1.42 17.21
CA ILE A 58 11.69 1.20 15.94
C ILE A 58 10.56 2.21 15.72
N ASN A 59 9.84 2.58 16.79
CA ASN A 59 8.72 3.51 16.68
C ASN A 59 9.22 4.89 16.24
N THR A 60 10.31 5.33 16.84
CA THR A 60 10.99 6.58 16.51
C THR A 60 11.53 6.57 15.08
N ARG A 61 12.25 5.51 14.69
CA ARG A 61 12.80 5.37 13.33
C ARG A 61 11.67 5.37 12.28
N TYR A 62 10.57 4.66 12.55
CA TYR A 62 9.41 4.63 11.69
C TYR A 62 8.69 5.98 11.59
N ALA A 63 8.49 6.67 12.72
CA ALA A 63 7.88 8.00 12.74
C ALA A 63 8.70 9.02 11.93
N LEU A 64 10.03 9.00 12.10
CA LEU A 64 10.93 9.85 11.35
C LEU A 64 10.92 9.54 9.84
N PHE A 65 10.95 8.25 9.48
CA PHE A 65 10.77 7.83 8.08
C PHE A 65 9.45 8.34 7.49
N LYS A 66 8.33 8.15 8.20
CA LYS A 66 6.99 8.57 7.74
C LYS A 66 6.93 10.09 7.54
N THR A 67 7.55 10.83 8.45
CA THR A 67 7.68 12.30 8.36
C THR A 67 8.42 12.69 7.08
N TYR A 68 9.60 12.12 6.83
CA TYR A 68 10.37 12.44 5.62
C TYR A 68 9.65 12.04 4.33
N HIS A 69 9.09 10.83 4.28
CA HIS A 69 8.37 10.32 3.12
C HIS A 69 7.18 11.22 2.75
N ARG A 70 6.34 11.59 3.72
CA ARG A 70 5.17 12.45 3.49
C ARG A 70 5.53 13.85 3.00
N HIS A 71 6.64 14.39 3.45
CA HIS A 71 7.13 15.71 3.07
C HIS A 71 8.12 15.68 1.89
N GLN A 72 8.15 14.59 1.13
CA GLN A 72 8.95 14.43 -0.08
C GLN A 72 10.46 14.64 0.14
N LYS A 73 10.94 14.32 1.34
CA LYS A 73 12.36 14.32 1.72
C LYS A 73 12.97 12.94 1.40
N ALA A 74 13.08 12.65 0.10
CA ALA A 74 13.43 11.32 -0.40
C ALA A 74 14.82 10.85 0.05
N GLU A 75 15.82 11.73 0.05
CA GLU A 75 17.20 11.40 0.47
C GLU A 75 17.24 11.03 1.95
N GLU A 76 16.60 11.83 2.80
CA GLU A 76 16.56 11.58 4.24
C GLU A 76 15.75 10.31 4.57
N ALA A 77 14.63 10.09 3.89
CA ALA A 77 13.86 8.86 4.03
C ALA A 77 14.66 7.62 3.59
N ARG A 78 15.43 7.73 2.50
CA ARG A 78 16.28 6.65 2.00
C ARG A 78 17.39 6.30 3.00
N ASN A 79 18.08 7.30 3.53
CA ASN A 79 19.14 7.10 4.51
C ASN A 79 18.66 6.27 5.73
N ILE A 80 17.42 6.50 6.19
CA ILE A 80 16.85 5.70 7.28
C ILE A 80 16.72 4.21 6.92
N LEU A 81 16.32 3.90 5.68
CA LEU A 81 16.19 2.53 5.18
C LEU A 81 17.55 1.87 4.94
N GLU A 82 18.50 2.61 4.37
CA GLU A 82 19.87 2.13 4.13
C GLU A 82 20.62 1.86 5.43
N GLU A 83 20.44 2.69 6.44
CA GLU A 83 20.98 2.40 7.77
C GLU A 83 20.34 1.14 8.34
N ALA A 84 19.01 1.05 8.29
CA ALA A 84 18.30 -0.10 8.84
C ALA A 84 18.69 -1.43 8.15
N SER A 85 19.03 -1.39 6.86
CA SER A 85 19.48 -2.55 6.09
C SER A 85 20.88 -3.05 6.46
N LYS A 86 21.69 -2.21 7.13
CA LYS A 86 23.07 -2.54 7.53
C LYS A 86 23.16 -3.19 8.91
N TYR A 87 22.16 -2.99 9.77
CA TYR A 87 22.18 -3.48 11.14
C TYR A 87 21.41 -4.81 11.30
N PRO A 88 22.09 -5.95 11.54
CA PRO A 88 21.41 -7.23 11.75
C PRO A 88 20.64 -7.25 13.08
N ILE A 89 19.48 -7.90 13.11
CA ILE A 89 18.73 -8.26 14.34
C ILE A 89 19.17 -9.63 14.83
N ASP A 90 19.16 -10.58 13.90
CA ASP A 90 19.60 -11.95 14.00
C ASP A 90 20.31 -12.29 12.69
N GLY A 91 21.04 -13.40 12.58
CA GLY A 91 21.81 -13.73 11.37
C GLY A 91 20.97 -13.87 10.08
N THR A 92 19.64 -13.75 10.19
CA THR A 92 18.67 -13.91 9.12
C THR A 92 18.05 -12.60 8.65
N ALA A 93 17.83 -11.61 9.52
CA ALA A 93 17.14 -10.36 9.22
C ALA A 93 17.85 -9.10 9.72
N THR A 94 17.50 -7.95 9.14
CA THR A 94 18.03 -6.62 9.53
C THR A 94 16.98 -5.77 10.23
N GLN A 95 17.37 -4.63 10.79
CA GLN A 95 16.43 -3.66 11.39
C GLN A 95 15.38 -3.18 10.35
N LEU A 96 15.68 -3.28 9.06
CA LEU A 96 14.72 -2.99 7.99
C LEU A 96 13.46 -3.89 8.07
N LYS A 97 13.60 -5.17 8.46
CA LYS A 97 12.44 -6.06 8.73
C LYS A 97 11.44 -5.42 9.70
N ARG A 98 11.94 -4.85 10.80
CA ARG A 98 11.08 -4.22 11.81
C ARG A 98 10.36 -2.98 11.27
N LEU A 99 11.01 -2.22 10.37
CA LEU A 99 10.37 -1.08 9.70
C LEU A 99 9.28 -1.53 8.74
N ILE A 100 9.54 -2.58 7.95
CA ILE A 100 8.56 -3.19 7.05
C ILE A 100 7.37 -3.72 7.86
N GLN A 101 7.61 -4.41 8.97
CA GLN A 101 6.57 -4.89 9.88
C GLN A 101 5.73 -3.74 10.43
N LYS A 102 6.40 -2.67 10.91
CA LYS A 102 5.70 -1.48 11.41
C LYS A 102 4.88 -0.79 10.31
N ALA A 103 5.37 -0.75 9.08
CA ALA A 103 4.65 -0.20 7.94
C ALA A 103 3.41 -1.02 7.57
N ALA A 104 3.48 -2.35 7.67
CA ALA A 104 2.33 -3.22 7.42
C ALA A 104 1.25 -3.12 8.51
N GLU A 105 1.62 -2.74 9.73
CA GLU A 105 0.71 -2.50 10.86
C GLU A 105 0.08 -1.09 10.85
N ASP A 106 0.56 -0.18 9.99
CA ASP A 106 0.04 1.18 9.92
C ASP A 106 -1.43 1.17 9.47
N LYS A 107 -2.27 1.87 10.23
CA LYS A 107 -3.73 1.87 10.04
C LYS A 107 -4.20 2.85 8.96
N GLU A 108 -3.37 3.82 8.60
CA GLU A 108 -3.77 4.85 7.65
C GLU A 108 -3.58 4.32 6.23
N ARG A 109 -2.35 3.94 5.85
CA ARG A 109 -2.01 3.59 4.47
C ARG A 109 -0.83 2.61 4.36
N PRO A 110 -0.96 1.36 4.85
CA PRO A 110 0.17 0.44 4.96
C PRO A 110 0.81 0.14 3.60
N LEU A 111 -0.01 -0.10 2.56
CA LEU A 111 0.48 -0.39 1.21
C LEU A 111 1.17 0.78 0.53
N TYR A 112 0.69 2.01 0.76
CA TYR A 112 1.32 3.22 0.22
C TYR A 112 2.72 3.41 0.81
N ILE A 113 2.86 3.20 2.13
CA ILE A 113 4.13 3.34 2.83
C ILE A 113 5.11 2.25 2.38
N LEU A 114 4.66 0.99 2.31
CA LEU A 114 5.48 -0.12 1.83
C LEU A 114 5.94 0.11 0.38
N TYR A 115 5.05 0.56 -0.51
CA TYR A 115 5.41 0.94 -1.89
C TYR A 115 6.47 2.07 -1.92
N GLY A 116 6.31 3.08 -1.07
CA GLY A 116 7.27 4.16 -0.91
C GLY A 116 8.64 3.66 -0.47
N MET A 117 8.69 2.73 0.49
CA MET A 117 9.93 2.08 0.92
C MET A 117 10.62 1.35 -0.24
N ALA A 118 9.89 0.52 -1.00
CA ALA A 118 10.47 -0.21 -2.13
C ALA A 118 11.01 0.72 -3.22
N THR A 119 10.30 1.82 -3.50
CA THR A 119 10.76 2.84 -4.46
C THR A 119 12.07 3.48 -4.02
N LEU A 120 12.20 3.81 -2.73
CA LEU A 120 13.42 4.38 -2.16
C LEU A 120 14.58 3.37 -2.11
N CYS A 121 14.28 2.09 -1.84
CA CYS A 121 15.28 1.03 -1.85
C CYS A 121 15.75 0.70 -3.28
N ALA A 122 14.89 0.82 -4.29
CA ALA A 122 15.21 0.48 -5.67
C ALA A 122 16.32 1.34 -6.29
N SER A 123 16.58 2.54 -5.76
CA SER A 123 17.70 3.38 -6.23
C SER A 123 19.09 2.83 -5.86
N GLU A 124 19.18 1.86 -4.95
CA GLU A 124 20.44 1.22 -4.54
C GLU A 124 20.28 -0.30 -4.46
N SER A 125 20.97 -1.04 -5.33
CA SER A 125 20.75 -2.49 -5.50
C SER A 125 20.99 -3.32 -4.23
N GLY A 126 21.82 -2.86 -3.30
CA GLY A 126 22.06 -3.54 -2.02
C GLY A 126 20.86 -3.47 -1.07
N THR A 127 20.22 -2.31 -0.97
CA THR A 127 19.15 -2.05 -0.02
C THR A 127 17.84 -2.75 -0.44
N LEU A 128 17.54 -2.79 -1.75
CA LEU A 128 16.40 -3.55 -2.27
C LEU A 128 16.49 -5.06 -1.98
N ASN A 129 17.68 -5.64 -2.16
CA ASN A 129 17.90 -7.06 -1.88
C ASN A 129 17.70 -7.38 -0.39
N SER A 130 18.21 -6.53 0.50
CA SER A 130 17.96 -6.65 1.94
C SER A 130 16.47 -6.53 2.27
N MET A 131 15.76 -5.61 1.62
CA MET A 131 14.32 -5.43 1.79
C MET A 131 13.53 -6.69 1.40
N LEU A 132 13.86 -7.31 0.26
CA LEU A 132 13.22 -8.55 -0.19
C LEU A 132 13.49 -9.71 0.78
N LYS A 133 14.74 -9.88 1.22
CA LYS A 133 15.10 -10.91 2.20
C LYS A 133 14.39 -10.72 3.55
N ASP A 134 14.31 -9.49 4.02
CA ASP A 134 13.62 -9.16 5.26
C ASP A 134 12.11 -9.35 5.13
N THR A 135 11.53 -9.05 3.96
CA THR A 135 10.13 -9.34 3.65
C THR A 135 9.86 -10.84 3.64
N ASP A 136 10.76 -11.65 3.06
CA ASP A 136 10.65 -13.12 3.11
C ASP A 136 10.66 -13.65 4.53
N THR A 137 11.55 -13.12 5.37
CA THR A 137 11.60 -13.50 6.78
C THR A 137 10.30 -13.13 7.51
N ALA A 138 9.75 -11.94 7.24
CA ALA A 138 8.49 -11.49 7.81
C ALA A 138 7.28 -12.33 7.34
N ILE A 139 7.29 -12.81 6.09
CA ILE A 139 6.29 -13.74 5.55
C ILE A 139 6.34 -15.06 6.31
N GLU A 140 7.52 -15.65 6.50
CA GLU A 140 7.68 -16.90 7.25
C GLU A 140 7.22 -16.76 8.71
N GLU A 141 7.58 -15.65 9.36
CA GLU A 141 7.11 -15.34 10.72
C GLU A 141 5.58 -15.23 10.79
N ALA A 142 4.97 -14.52 9.83
CA ALA A 142 3.51 -14.38 9.76
C ALA A 142 2.81 -15.72 9.50
N ARG A 143 3.38 -16.59 8.65
CA ARG A 143 2.89 -17.95 8.40
C ARG A 143 2.95 -18.81 9.67
N MET A 144 4.09 -18.81 10.35
CA MET A 144 4.27 -19.57 11.61
C MET A 144 3.30 -19.09 12.69
N ALA A 145 3.10 -17.77 12.81
CA ALA A 145 2.16 -17.18 13.75
C ALA A 145 0.68 -17.32 13.32
N ARG A 146 0.41 -17.79 12.09
CA ARG A 146 -0.93 -17.80 11.47
C ARG A 146 -1.61 -16.42 11.49
N SER A 147 -0.81 -15.37 11.34
CA SER A 147 -1.30 -13.99 11.29
C SER A 147 -1.61 -13.57 9.87
N TYR A 148 -2.76 -13.99 9.35
CA TYR A 148 -3.12 -13.79 7.93
C TYR A 148 -3.35 -12.32 7.55
N ARG A 149 -3.80 -11.49 8.50
CA ARG A 149 -3.91 -10.04 8.31
C ARG A 149 -2.55 -9.36 8.14
N THR A 150 -1.51 -9.94 8.74
CA THR A 150 -0.12 -9.47 8.58
C THR A 150 0.53 -10.10 7.35
N LEU A 151 0.20 -11.35 7.03
CA LEU A 151 0.72 -12.06 5.86
C LEU A 151 0.30 -11.42 4.54
N ALA A 152 -0.99 -11.09 4.39
CA ALA A 152 -1.55 -10.51 3.17
C ALA A 152 -0.80 -9.25 2.66
N PRO A 153 -0.58 -8.20 3.48
CA PRO A 153 0.17 -7.02 3.03
C PRO A 153 1.62 -7.34 2.66
N PHE A 154 2.29 -8.29 3.33
CA PHE A 154 3.65 -8.67 2.93
C PHE A 154 3.70 -9.42 1.59
N LEU A 155 2.80 -10.38 1.36
CA LEU A 155 2.73 -11.08 0.08
C LEU A 155 2.40 -10.09 -1.06
N LEU A 156 1.38 -9.24 -0.85
CA LEU A 156 1.02 -8.22 -1.82
C LEU A 156 2.20 -7.29 -2.13
N HIS A 157 2.86 -6.79 -1.08
CA HIS A 157 4.00 -5.91 -1.22
C HIS A 157 5.18 -6.58 -1.93
N LYS A 158 5.53 -7.83 -1.57
CA LYS A 158 6.60 -8.58 -2.22
C LYS A 158 6.36 -8.71 -3.72
N GLY A 159 5.14 -9.08 -4.13
CA GLY A 159 4.80 -9.20 -5.55
C GLY A 159 4.90 -7.86 -6.29
N VAL A 160 4.44 -6.76 -5.68
CA VAL A 160 4.59 -5.40 -6.23
C VAL A 160 6.08 -5.03 -6.37
N THR A 161 6.88 -5.30 -5.36
CA THR A 161 8.30 -4.98 -5.37
C THR A 161 9.04 -5.72 -6.48
N ILE A 162 8.80 -7.03 -6.61
CA ILE A 162 9.38 -7.85 -7.68
C ILE A 162 8.94 -7.33 -9.06
N ARG A 163 7.63 -7.09 -9.26
CA ARG A 163 7.09 -6.66 -10.54
C ARG A 163 7.70 -5.35 -11.04
N TYR A 164 7.81 -4.35 -10.16
CA TYR A 164 8.16 -2.99 -10.59
C TYR A 164 9.63 -2.64 -10.41
N PHE A 165 10.37 -3.34 -9.54
CA PHE A 165 11.75 -2.99 -9.21
C PHE A 165 12.77 -4.09 -9.52
N CYS A 166 12.35 -5.33 -9.78
CA CYS A 166 13.21 -6.43 -10.22
C CYS A 166 13.10 -6.72 -11.73
N VAL A 167 12.92 -5.68 -12.55
CA VAL A 167 12.64 -5.80 -14.00
C VAL A 167 13.73 -6.53 -14.78
N ASN A 168 14.97 -6.52 -14.28
CA ASN A 168 16.11 -7.20 -14.91
C ASN A 168 16.22 -8.69 -14.55
N GLU A 169 15.39 -9.20 -13.64
CA GLU A 169 15.39 -10.61 -13.29
C GLU A 169 14.53 -11.40 -14.29
N PRO A 170 15.05 -12.53 -14.82
CA PRO A 170 14.25 -13.44 -15.64
C PRO A 170 12.99 -13.85 -14.89
N ASP A 171 11.84 -13.74 -15.53
CA ASP A 171 10.54 -14.17 -14.99
C ASP A 171 10.07 -13.45 -13.70
N SER A 172 10.52 -12.21 -13.48
CA SER A 172 10.02 -11.36 -12.39
C SER A 172 8.49 -11.20 -12.45
N HIS A 173 7.92 -11.12 -13.65
CA HIS A 173 6.48 -11.03 -13.87
C HIS A 173 5.72 -12.28 -13.46
N GLY A 174 6.17 -13.48 -13.86
CA GLY A 174 5.55 -14.73 -13.45
C GLY A 174 5.69 -14.97 -11.95
N SER A 175 6.86 -14.66 -11.39
CA SER A 175 7.13 -14.76 -9.94
C SER A 175 6.20 -13.86 -9.12
N ALA A 176 6.01 -12.60 -9.52
CA ALA A 176 5.08 -11.68 -8.86
C ALA A 176 3.62 -12.17 -8.93
N PHE A 177 3.22 -12.72 -10.09
CA PHE A 177 1.88 -13.28 -10.28
C PHE A 177 1.60 -14.47 -9.37
N GLU A 178 2.53 -15.43 -9.24
CA GLU A 178 2.38 -16.56 -8.33
C GLU A 178 2.20 -16.11 -6.87
N ILE A 179 2.94 -15.08 -6.44
CA ILE A 179 2.82 -14.50 -5.10
C ILE A 179 1.45 -13.85 -4.90
N TRP A 180 0.92 -13.13 -5.90
CA TRP A 180 -0.42 -12.52 -5.79
C TRP A 180 -1.55 -13.56 -5.78
N LYS A 181 -1.42 -14.66 -6.54
CA LYS A 181 -2.35 -15.78 -6.43
C LYS A 181 -2.32 -16.41 -5.05
N GLU A 182 -1.13 -16.63 -4.50
CA GLU A 182 -0.98 -17.12 -3.14
C GLU A 182 -1.65 -16.17 -2.14
N CYS A 183 -1.39 -14.87 -2.25
CA CYS A 183 -2.01 -13.84 -1.41
C CYS A 183 -3.54 -13.90 -1.46
N LYS A 184 -4.13 -13.95 -2.67
CA LYS A 184 -5.58 -14.09 -2.86
C LYS A 184 -6.12 -15.34 -2.16
N LEU A 185 -5.47 -16.49 -2.34
CA LEU A 185 -5.88 -17.76 -1.73
C LEU A 185 -5.83 -17.70 -0.19
N GLU A 186 -4.78 -17.10 0.38
CA GLU A 186 -4.64 -16.95 1.83
C GLU A 186 -5.71 -16.01 2.41
N ILE A 187 -6.00 -14.90 1.73
CA ILE A 187 -7.08 -13.98 2.12
C ILE A 187 -8.44 -14.70 2.07
N GLU A 188 -8.73 -15.41 0.98
CA GLU A 188 -10.01 -16.10 0.77
C GLU A 188 -10.29 -17.16 1.84
N LYS A 189 -9.26 -17.93 2.20
CA LYS A 189 -9.37 -19.06 3.13
C LYS A 189 -9.36 -18.63 4.60
N ASN A 190 -8.48 -17.69 4.95
CA ASN A 190 -8.10 -17.49 6.34
C ASN A 190 -8.52 -16.13 6.93
N ILE A 191 -8.91 -15.16 6.11
CA ILE A 191 -9.47 -13.89 6.59
C ILE A 191 -11.01 -13.98 6.56
N HIS A 192 -11.62 -13.95 7.74
CA HIS A 192 -13.07 -14.11 7.91
C HIS A 192 -13.82 -12.79 8.16
N GLU A 193 -13.13 -11.75 8.64
CA GLU A 193 -13.73 -10.43 8.82
C GLU A 193 -14.00 -9.81 7.45
N ALA A 194 -15.26 -9.46 7.18
CA ALA A 194 -15.72 -9.07 5.85
C ALA A 194 -15.03 -7.81 5.32
N ASP A 195 -14.83 -6.81 6.18
CA ASP A 195 -14.23 -5.52 5.81
C ASP A 195 -12.75 -5.70 5.45
N ASP A 196 -11.97 -6.37 6.32
CA ASP A 196 -10.57 -6.69 6.07
C ASP A 196 -10.40 -7.56 4.81
N LYS A 197 -11.25 -8.58 4.66
CA LYS A 197 -11.21 -9.47 3.50
C LYS A 197 -11.45 -8.69 2.22
N THR A 198 -12.50 -7.86 2.19
CA THR A 198 -12.84 -7.01 1.06
C THR A 198 -11.68 -6.08 0.73
N PHE A 199 -11.16 -5.36 1.74
CA PHE A 199 -10.03 -4.46 1.59
C PHE A 199 -8.82 -5.15 0.95
N TYR A 200 -8.34 -6.27 1.50
CA TYR A 200 -7.16 -6.94 0.94
C TYR A 200 -7.42 -7.57 -0.43
N LEU A 201 -8.62 -8.12 -0.66
CA LEU A 201 -9.00 -8.67 -1.97
C LEU A 201 -9.00 -7.61 -3.06
N GLU A 202 -9.52 -6.41 -2.79
CA GLU A 202 -9.49 -5.31 -3.75
C GLU A 202 -8.06 -4.98 -4.20
N GLN A 203 -7.13 -4.93 -3.25
CA GLN A 203 -5.74 -4.54 -3.52
C GLN A 203 -5.00 -5.61 -4.33
N VAL A 204 -5.16 -6.89 -4.02
CA VAL A 204 -4.54 -7.98 -4.80
C VAL A 204 -5.22 -8.15 -6.15
N ASN A 205 -6.55 -8.03 -6.22
CA ASN A 205 -7.29 -8.13 -7.47
C ASN A 205 -6.92 -7.01 -8.44
N ARG A 206 -6.59 -5.80 -7.96
CA ARG A 206 -6.05 -4.74 -8.83
C ARG A 206 -4.80 -5.20 -9.58
N GLN A 207 -3.86 -5.86 -8.89
CA GLN A 207 -2.61 -6.35 -9.49
C GLN A 207 -2.86 -7.53 -10.43
N LEU A 208 -3.67 -8.50 -10.01
CA LEU A 208 -4.06 -9.64 -10.85
C LEU A 208 -4.80 -9.20 -12.11
N SER A 209 -5.69 -8.20 -12.00
CA SER A 209 -6.42 -7.68 -13.16
C SER A 209 -5.49 -7.06 -14.20
N LEU A 210 -4.49 -6.28 -13.75
CA LEU A 210 -3.48 -5.74 -14.65
C LEU A 210 -2.69 -6.86 -15.32
N TYR A 211 -2.26 -7.88 -14.57
CA TYR A 211 -1.54 -9.02 -15.14
C TYR A 211 -2.35 -9.72 -16.23
N TYR A 212 -3.60 -10.11 -15.93
CA TYR A 212 -4.44 -10.79 -16.92
C TYR A 212 -4.69 -9.93 -18.16
N PHE A 213 -4.90 -8.63 -17.98
CA PHE A 213 -5.03 -7.70 -19.11
C PHE A 213 -3.77 -7.65 -19.98
N GLU A 214 -2.59 -7.57 -19.38
CA GLU A 214 -1.32 -7.61 -20.11
C GLU A 214 -1.16 -8.92 -20.89
N GLN A 215 -1.53 -10.07 -20.30
CA GLN A 215 -1.49 -11.37 -21.00
C GLN A 215 -2.49 -11.46 -22.15
N LEU A 216 -3.61 -10.75 -22.07
CA LEU A 216 -4.57 -10.65 -23.17
C LEU A 216 -4.01 -9.83 -24.34
N GLU A 217 -3.31 -8.73 -24.04
CA GLU A 217 -2.72 -7.85 -25.05
C GLU A 217 -1.49 -8.45 -25.73
N THR A 218 -0.74 -9.34 -25.06
CA THR A 218 0.38 -10.08 -25.68
C THR A 218 -0.08 -11.18 -26.65
N GLY A 219 -1.37 -11.55 -26.63
CA GLY A 219 -1.94 -12.58 -27.49
C GLY A 219 -1.46 -13.99 -27.18
N GLU A 220 -0.99 -14.24 -25.95
CA GLU A 220 -0.50 -15.55 -25.53
C GLU A 220 -1.62 -16.62 -25.49
N MET A 221 -1.22 -17.90 -25.52
CA MET A 221 -2.13 -19.04 -25.31
C MET A 221 -2.88 -18.85 -23.98
N ARG A 222 -4.19 -19.17 -23.95
CA ARG A 222 -5.13 -19.06 -22.80
C ARG A 222 -5.90 -17.73 -22.68
N THR A 223 -6.11 -17.02 -23.78
CA THR A 223 -6.97 -15.81 -23.83
C THR A 223 -8.33 -16.01 -23.15
N GLU A 224 -9.00 -17.15 -23.36
CA GLU A 224 -10.31 -17.42 -22.74
C GLU A 224 -10.22 -17.61 -21.22
N GLU A 225 -9.17 -18.23 -20.70
CA GLU A 225 -8.96 -18.41 -19.26
C GLU A 225 -8.70 -17.05 -18.58
N HIS A 226 -7.87 -16.19 -19.19
CA HIS A 226 -7.58 -14.86 -18.64
C HIS A 226 -8.81 -13.94 -18.67
N ILE A 227 -9.66 -14.04 -19.69
CA ILE A 227 -10.97 -13.36 -19.70
C ILE A 227 -11.84 -13.88 -18.56
N ALA A 228 -11.94 -15.19 -18.38
CA ALA A 228 -12.77 -15.79 -17.34
C ALA A 228 -12.31 -15.37 -15.93
N GLU A 229 -11.00 -15.28 -15.68
CA GLU A 229 -10.45 -14.78 -14.42
C GLU A 229 -10.79 -13.30 -14.18
N LEU A 230 -10.67 -12.44 -15.21
CA LEU A 230 -11.11 -11.05 -15.12
C LEU A 230 -12.61 -10.96 -14.83
N GLU A 231 -13.44 -11.73 -15.55
CA GLU A 231 -14.88 -11.79 -15.33
C GLU A 231 -15.21 -12.23 -13.89
N GLN A 232 -14.52 -13.25 -13.35
CA GLN A 232 -14.70 -13.67 -11.97
C GLN A 232 -14.36 -12.55 -10.97
N ILE A 233 -13.24 -11.84 -11.18
CA ILE A 233 -12.87 -10.69 -10.34
C ILE A 233 -13.94 -9.60 -10.42
N THR A 234 -14.46 -9.29 -11.62
CA THR A 234 -15.51 -8.26 -11.76
C THR A 234 -16.81 -8.61 -11.05
N GLN A 235 -17.22 -9.88 -11.05
CA GLN A 235 -18.43 -10.35 -10.35
C GLN A 235 -18.31 -10.27 -8.83
N SER A 236 -17.09 -10.37 -8.30
CA SER A 236 -16.83 -10.27 -6.86
C SER A 236 -16.92 -8.85 -6.30
N HIS A 237 -17.09 -7.84 -7.16
CA HIS A 237 -16.97 -6.43 -6.79
C HIS A 237 -18.16 -5.59 -7.29
N THR A 238 -18.82 -4.89 -6.37
CA THR A 238 -20.06 -4.14 -6.66
C THR A 238 -19.79 -2.82 -7.39
N GLY A 239 -18.70 -2.13 -7.06
CA GLY A 239 -18.31 -0.83 -7.65
C GLY A 239 -17.60 -0.93 -9.00
N LEU A 240 -17.16 0.23 -9.51
CA LEU A 240 -16.28 0.31 -10.67
C LEU A 240 -14.87 -0.12 -10.24
N SER A 241 -14.43 -1.31 -10.67
CA SER A 241 -13.13 -1.86 -10.31
C SER A 241 -12.13 -1.79 -11.46
N PRO A 242 -10.80 -1.80 -11.18
CA PRO A 242 -9.78 -1.92 -12.21
C PRO A 242 -10.03 -3.10 -13.18
N ALA A 243 -10.53 -4.22 -12.66
CA ALA A 243 -10.90 -5.38 -13.48
C ALA A 243 -11.97 -5.06 -14.53
N LYS A 244 -13.03 -4.32 -14.15
CA LYS A 244 -14.09 -3.89 -15.07
C LYS A 244 -13.53 -2.95 -16.13
N MET A 245 -12.62 -2.05 -15.72
CA MET A 245 -11.96 -1.11 -16.64
C MET A 245 -11.10 -1.85 -17.67
N TYR A 246 -10.24 -2.77 -17.23
CA TYR A 246 -9.40 -3.56 -18.13
C TYR A 246 -10.22 -4.44 -19.07
N LEU A 247 -11.28 -5.08 -18.56
CA LEU A 247 -12.16 -5.91 -19.38
C LEU A 247 -12.91 -5.07 -20.44
N ALA A 248 -13.39 -3.88 -20.07
CA ALA A 248 -14.01 -2.94 -21.01
C ALA A 248 -13.01 -2.45 -22.08
N ALA A 249 -11.79 -2.11 -21.68
CA ALA A 249 -10.71 -1.70 -22.59
C ALA A 249 -10.42 -2.81 -23.61
N TYR A 250 -10.29 -4.04 -23.13
CA TYR A 250 -10.06 -5.23 -23.96
C TYR A 250 -11.20 -5.48 -24.95
N PHE A 251 -12.46 -5.43 -24.50
CA PHE A 251 -13.61 -5.58 -25.40
C PHE A 251 -13.65 -4.49 -26.47
N ARG A 252 -13.30 -3.26 -26.14
CA ARG A 252 -13.21 -2.16 -27.09
C ARG A 252 -12.11 -2.38 -28.13
N SER A 253 -10.89 -2.71 -27.69
CA SER A 253 -9.74 -2.94 -28.60
C SER A 253 -9.97 -4.11 -29.55
N HIS A 254 -10.84 -5.06 -29.19
CA HIS A 254 -11.15 -6.26 -29.96
C HIS A 254 -12.52 -6.20 -30.68
N ASN A 255 -12.97 -5.01 -31.08
CA ASN A 255 -14.20 -4.80 -31.87
C ASN A 255 -15.48 -5.37 -31.24
N ARG A 256 -15.57 -5.35 -29.90
CA ARG A 256 -16.78 -5.70 -29.12
C ARG A 256 -17.26 -4.51 -28.27
N PRO A 257 -17.50 -3.32 -28.86
CA PRO A 257 -17.86 -2.12 -28.11
C PRO A 257 -19.17 -2.26 -27.33
N ASP A 258 -20.12 -3.08 -27.81
CA ASP A 258 -21.39 -3.30 -27.11
C ASP A 258 -21.18 -3.96 -25.74
N LYS A 259 -20.30 -4.97 -25.65
CA LYS A 259 -19.97 -5.62 -24.37
C LYS A 259 -19.31 -4.66 -23.38
N ALA A 260 -18.42 -3.80 -23.87
CA ALA A 260 -17.78 -2.79 -23.04
C ALA A 260 -18.80 -1.74 -22.55
N ARG A 261 -19.72 -1.32 -23.44
CA ARG A 261 -20.81 -0.41 -23.08
C ARG A 261 -21.72 -1.03 -22.03
N ASP A 262 -22.13 -2.29 -22.20
CA ASP A 262 -22.98 -3.00 -21.24
C ASP A 262 -22.33 -3.09 -19.86
N LEU A 263 -21.01 -3.27 -19.81
CA LEU A 263 -20.25 -3.33 -18.56
C LEU A 263 -20.16 -1.98 -17.84
N LEU A 264 -19.98 -0.87 -18.58
CA LEU A 264 -19.73 0.46 -18.02
C LEU A 264 -21.00 1.31 -17.84
N LYS A 265 -22.06 1.04 -18.61
CA LYS A 265 -23.30 1.82 -18.59
C LYS A 265 -23.93 1.95 -17.19
N PRO A 266 -24.04 0.89 -16.36
CA PRO A 266 -24.61 1.02 -15.02
C PRO A 266 -23.82 2.00 -14.13
N HIS A 267 -22.49 2.03 -14.27
CA HIS A 267 -21.63 2.93 -13.50
C HIS A 267 -21.71 4.38 -14.00
N MET A 268 -21.82 4.56 -15.32
CA MET A 268 -22.08 5.87 -15.91
C MET A 268 -23.44 6.43 -15.44
N SER A 269 -24.49 5.61 -15.46
CA SER A 269 -25.81 5.99 -14.94
C SER A 269 -25.74 6.38 -13.47
N LEU A 270 -25.07 5.57 -12.64
CA LEU A 270 -24.86 5.91 -11.23
C LEU A 270 -24.17 7.27 -11.05
N ALA A 271 -23.12 7.56 -11.81
CA ALA A 271 -22.43 8.85 -11.71
C ALA A 271 -23.34 10.04 -12.10
N PHE A 272 -24.18 9.88 -13.13
CA PHE A 272 -25.16 10.91 -13.47
C PHE A 272 -26.25 11.05 -12.41
N ASP A 273 -26.72 9.94 -11.84
CA ASP A 273 -27.72 9.97 -10.77
C ASP A 273 -27.18 10.75 -9.56
N LEU A 274 -25.95 10.47 -9.13
CA LEU A 274 -25.26 11.19 -8.05
C LEU A 274 -25.12 12.68 -8.37
N LEU A 275 -24.63 13.06 -9.55
CA LEU A 275 -24.47 14.48 -9.94
C LEU A 275 -25.79 15.23 -10.17
N SER A 276 -26.90 14.50 -10.31
CA SER A 276 -28.22 15.08 -10.57
C SER A 276 -29.04 15.31 -9.30
N ASP A 277 -28.58 14.79 -8.16
CA ASP A 277 -29.23 15.04 -6.90
C ASP A 277 -28.87 16.43 -6.35
N GLU A 278 -29.54 16.86 -5.28
CA GLU A 278 -29.25 18.16 -4.64
C GLU A 278 -28.11 18.08 -3.61
N ALA A 279 -27.50 16.91 -3.44
CA ALA A 279 -26.41 16.68 -2.51
C ALA A 279 -25.06 16.87 -3.20
N THR A 280 -24.13 17.53 -2.51
CA THR A 280 -22.77 17.73 -3.04
C THR A 280 -21.74 16.83 -2.33
N ALA A 281 -22.22 15.86 -1.54
CA ALA A 281 -21.36 15.06 -0.66
C ALA A 281 -20.64 13.94 -1.42
N ASP A 282 -21.24 13.47 -2.49
CA ASP A 282 -20.87 12.34 -3.35
C ASP A 282 -20.46 12.77 -4.77
N ASP A 283 -20.53 14.07 -5.10
CA ASP A 283 -19.99 14.65 -6.34
C ASP A 283 -18.56 14.16 -6.65
N ALA A 284 -17.70 14.10 -5.63
CA ALA A 284 -16.31 13.67 -5.81
C ALA A 284 -16.20 12.20 -6.27
N GLU A 285 -17.07 11.33 -5.77
CA GLU A 285 -17.15 9.94 -6.21
C GLU A 285 -17.67 9.86 -7.65
N ALA A 286 -18.73 10.60 -7.95
CA ALA A 286 -19.30 10.64 -9.29
C ALA A 286 -18.30 11.13 -10.35
N TYR A 287 -17.57 12.22 -10.07
CA TYR A 287 -16.51 12.70 -10.94
C TYR A 287 -15.37 11.68 -11.10
N SER A 288 -15.02 10.94 -10.05
CA SER A 288 -14.02 9.86 -10.14
C SER A 288 -14.47 8.74 -11.08
N ILE A 289 -15.73 8.31 -10.96
CA ILE A 289 -16.32 7.29 -11.85
C ILE A 289 -16.29 7.76 -13.31
N LEU A 290 -16.74 8.99 -13.57
CA LEU A 290 -16.73 9.56 -14.92
C LEU A 290 -15.32 9.66 -15.49
N HIS A 291 -14.37 10.16 -14.69
CA HIS A 291 -12.97 10.26 -15.07
C HIS A 291 -12.40 8.91 -15.49
N ASP A 292 -12.59 7.87 -14.68
CA ASP A 292 -12.05 6.54 -14.94
C ASP A 292 -12.67 5.93 -16.22
N ILE A 293 -13.98 6.08 -16.40
CA ILE A 293 -14.69 5.65 -17.62
C ILE A 293 -14.17 6.38 -18.86
N LEU A 294 -14.05 7.71 -18.82
CA LEU A 294 -13.63 8.51 -19.96
C LEU A 294 -12.16 8.26 -20.33
N ILE A 295 -11.27 8.04 -19.36
CA ILE A 295 -9.88 7.67 -19.65
C ILE A 295 -9.81 6.32 -20.36
N THR A 296 -10.61 5.35 -19.92
CA THR A 296 -10.52 3.97 -20.42
C THR A 296 -11.25 3.79 -21.74
N TYR A 297 -12.37 4.48 -21.93
CA TYR A 297 -13.26 4.30 -23.08
C TYR A 297 -13.28 5.50 -24.06
N GLY A 298 -12.71 6.66 -23.70
CA GLY A 298 -12.74 7.87 -24.53
C GLY A 298 -14.13 8.53 -24.59
N GLU A 299 -14.40 9.32 -25.64
CA GLU A 299 -15.72 9.91 -25.87
C GLU A 299 -16.77 8.82 -26.10
N ILE A 300 -17.70 8.68 -25.15
CA ILE A 300 -18.86 7.82 -25.33
C ILE A 300 -19.95 8.66 -25.99
N VAL A 301 -20.20 8.43 -27.28
CA VAL A 301 -21.42 8.91 -27.93
C VAL A 301 -22.54 7.96 -27.51
N PHE A 302 -23.45 8.46 -26.67
CA PHE A 302 -24.72 7.81 -26.39
C PHE A 302 -25.78 8.39 -27.34
N GLU A 303 -26.38 7.51 -28.14
CA GLU A 303 -27.64 7.78 -28.86
C GLU A 303 -28.84 7.51 -27.97
#